data_AF-A0A519DGF4-F1
#
_entry.id   AF-A0A519DGF4-F1
#
_cell.length_a   1.000
_cell.length_b   1.000
_cell.length_c   1.000
_cell.angle_alpha   90.00
_cell.angle_beta   90.00
_cell.angle_gamma   90.00
#
_symmetry.space_group_name_H-M   'P 1'
#
loop_
_entity.id
_entity.type
_entity.pdbx_description
1 polymer ?
#
loop_
_entity_poly.entity_id
_entity_poly.type
_entity_poly.pdbx_seq_one_letter_code
_entity_poly.pdbx_strand_id
1 'polypeptide(L)'
;MNSTLYVDGAEYEMVGIPFWGDILDCNEVPDPDGNVEGYECSVDMDGDDMEDDYWFFVDCDDSTGIWECVWTYVVPMYDEGNHSLTVDVFDLETEVDVNLHVNIWTYDDMGGNNGYWYFDGTMNTTTAGEISFSDAYVITDNSTCHGQISIYGDYDESAPSPLNGTSIGSMEWMFHGPCEYDGHLELEYDGMLWEQVGITQSEGIDDCEDFEGEWYCGMD
;
A
#
# COMPACT_ATOMS: atom_id res chain seq x y z
N MET A 1 -9.94 -4.14 -11.27
CA MET A 1 -10.89 -3.25 -10.56
C MET A 1 -10.17 -1.93 -10.30
N ASN A 2 -10.76 -0.81 -10.71
CA ASN A 2 -10.24 0.52 -10.36
C ASN A 2 -10.96 1.01 -9.12
N SER A 3 -10.21 1.39 -8.09
CA SER A 3 -10.79 1.77 -6.80
C SER A 3 -9.87 2.67 -6.00
N THR A 4 -10.47 3.55 -5.21
CA THR A 4 -9.81 4.44 -4.27
C THR A 4 -10.36 4.17 -2.87
N LEU A 5 -9.48 4.17 -1.86
CA LEU A 5 -9.83 4.08 -0.46
C LEU A 5 -9.60 5.45 0.19
N TYR A 6 -10.48 5.85 1.09
CA TYR A 6 -10.32 6.98 1.98
C TYR A 6 -10.42 6.50 3.43
N VAL A 7 -9.50 6.93 4.27
CA VAL A 7 -9.48 6.68 5.71
C VAL A 7 -9.63 8.01 6.43
N ASP A 8 -10.66 8.14 7.26
CA ASP A 8 -11.03 9.39 7.96
C ASP A 8 -11.20 10.62 7.04
N GLY A 9 -11.61 10.35 5.79
CA GLY A 9 -11.84 11.37 4.77
C GLY A 9 -10.58 11.84 4.04
N ALA A 10 -9.40 11.29 4.37
CA ALA A 10 -8.17 11.44 3.60
C ALA A 10 -8.00 10.25 2.64
N GLU A 11 -7.52 10.50 1.42
CA GLU A 11 -7.23 9.42 0.48
C GLU A 11 -6.10 8.54 1.01
N TYR A 12 -6.28 7.22 0.93
CA TYR A 12 -5.21 6.26 1.19
C TYR A 12 -4.24 6.34 0.03
N GLU A 13 -3.00 6.70 0.34
CA GLU A 13 -1.90 6.71 -0.62
C GLU A 13 -0.66 6.15 0.07
N MET A 14 0.03 5.25 -0.62
CA MET A 14 1.35 4.84 -0.17
C MET A 14 2.36 5.87 -0.65
N VAL A 15 3.26 6.28 0.24
CA VAL A 15 4.24 7.31 -0.13
C VAL A 15 5.48 6.63 -0.68
N GLY A 16 5.82 6.95 -1.91
CA GLY A 16 7.07 6.50 -2.54
C GLY A 16 8.27 7.18 -1.89
N ILE A 17 9.19 6.38 -1.36
CA ILE A 17 10.51 6.86 -0.93
C ILE A 17 11.41 6.87 -2.17
N PRO A 18 11.96 8.04 -2.56
CA PRO A 18 12.83 8.11 -3.71
C PRO A 18 14.11 7.30 -3.47
N PHE A 19 14.67 6.78 -4.54
CA PHE A 19 15.99 6.19 -4.51
C PHE A 19 17.04 7.25 -4.12
N TRP A 20 17.96 6.90 -3.22
CA TRP A 20 18.90 7.85 -2.63
C TRP A 20 20.16 8.08 -3.48
N GLY A 21 20.42 7.24 -4.48
CA GLY A 21 21.57 7.34 -5.37
C GLY A 21 21.25 8.10 -6.66
N ASP A 22 22.27 8.41 -7.45
CA ASP A 22 22.09 9.06 -8.73
C ASP A 22 21.69 8.03 -9.79
N ILE A 23 20.67 8.35 -10.59
CA ILE A 23 20.20 7.50 -11.68
C ILE A 23 20.68 8.08 -12.99
N LEU A 24 21.50 7.32 -13.71
CA LEU A 24 22.15 7.78 -14.93
C LEU A 24 21.23 7.64 -16.15
N ASP A 25 20.62 6.46 -16.30
CA ASP A 25 19.72 6.14 -17.41
C ASP A 25 18.80 4.99 -17.04
N CYS A 26 17.59 4.97 -17.60
CA CYS A 26 16.63 3.88 -17.41
C CYS A 26 16.04 3.42 -18.74
N ASN A 27 15.74 2.13 -18.83
CA ASN A 27 15.06 1.52 -19.96
C ASN A 27 13.74 0.89 -19.50
N GLU A 28 12.65 1.20 -20.20
CA GLU A 28 11.34 0.59 -19.97
C GLU A 28 11.40 -0.94 -20.18
N VAL A 29 10.82 -1.68 -19.24
CA VAL A 29 10.66 -3.12 -19.29
C VAL A 29 9.19 -3.45 -19.53
N PRO A 30 8.79 -3.84 -20.75
CA PRO A 30 7.40 -4.16 -21.04
C PRO A 30 7.04 -5.61 -20.74
N ASP A 31 5.78 -5.84 -20.33
CA ASP A 31 5.13 -7.14 -20.24
C ASP A 31 4.90 -7.76 -21.64
N PRO A 32 4.49 -9.04 -21.73
CA PRO A 32 4.16 -9.68 -23.00
C PRO A 32 3.02 -9.02 -23.80
N ASP A 33 2.18 -8.22 -23.15
CA ASP A 33 1.05 -7.49 -23.73
C ASP A 33 1.43 -6.05 -24.18
N GLY A 34 2.66 -5.62 -23.89
CA GLY A 34 3.23 -4.33 -24.25
C GLY A 34 3.02 -3.20 -23.23
N ASN A 35 2.57 -3.50 -22.02
CA ASN A 35 2.47 -2.53 -20.92
C ASN A 35 3.81 -2.43 -20.19
N VAL A 36 4.21 -1.24 -19.74
CA VAL A 36 5.44 -1.06 -18.96
C VAL A 36 5.23 -1.66 -17.56
N GLU A 37 6.03 -2.67 -17.20
CA GLU A 37 6.04 -3.28 -15.83
C GLU A 37 6.97 -2.53 -14.88
N GLY A 38 7.91 -1.76 -15.43
CA GLY A 38 8.88 -0.98 -14.69
C GLY A 38 10.06 -0.57 -15.57
N TYR A 39 11.17 -0.25 -14.92
CA TYR A 39 12.35 0.36 -15.51
C TYR A 39 13.61 -0.36 -15.00
N GLU A 40 14.50 -0.73 -15.92
CA GLU A 40 15.85 -1.18 -15.58
C GLU A 40 16.81 0.00 -15.72
N CYS A 41 17.40 0.42 -14.60
CA CYS A 41 18.17 1.65 -14.49
C CYS A 41 19.63 1.38 -14.12
N SER A 42 20.55 2.10 -14.75
CA SER A 42 21.94 2.20 -14.28
C SER A 42 22.04 3.23 -13.17
N VAL A 43 22.68 2.84 -12.07
CA VAL A 43 22.83 3.68 -10.88
C VAL A 43 24.30 4.00 -10.62
N ASP A 44 24.53 5.23 -10.15
CA ASP A 44 25.81 5.71 -9.62
C ASP A 44 25.61 5.93 -8.11
N MET A 45 26.30 5.12 -7.32
CA MET A 45 26.16 5.11 -5.86
C MET A 45 27.27 5.91 -5.18
N ASP A 46 28.39 6.15 -5.85
CA ASP A 46 29.53 6.88 -5.29
C ASP A 46 29.70 8.32 -5.85
N GLY A 47 28.88 8.68 -6.84
CA GLY A 47 28.75 10.02 -7.41
C GLY A 47 29.92 10.39 -8.32
N ASP A 48 30.53 9.41 -9.00
CA ASP A 48 31.66 9.62 -9.90
C ASP A 48 31.29 9.73 -11.39
N ASP A 49 29.99 9.82 -11.68
CA ASP A 49 29.35 9.82 -13.00
C ASP A 49 29.60 8.52 -13.80
N MET A 50 29.95 7.42 -13.14
CA MET A 50 30.03 6.09 -13.75
C MET A 50 29.01 5.14 -13.15
N GLU A 51 28.59 4.20 -13.99
CA GLU A 51 27.70 3.12 -13.58
C GLU A 51 28.40 2.20 -12.58
N ASP A 52 27.79 2.06 -11.41
CA ASP A 52 28.16 1.10 -10.38
C ASP A 52 27.37 -0.21 -10.50
N ASP A 53 26.07 -0.12 -10.76
CA ASP A 53 25.15 -1.26 -10.76
C ASP A 53 23.88 -1.03 -11.61
N TYR A 54 23.06 -2.07 -11.76
CA TYR A 54 21.76 -2.04 -12.43
C TYR A 54 20.61 -2.46 -11.51
N TRP A 55 19.61 -1.59 -11.38
CA TRP A 55 18.51 -1.74 -10.44
C TRP A 55 17.18 -1.70 -11.19
N PHE A 56 16.23 -2.52 -10.75
CA PHE A 56 14.87 -2.52 -11.30
C PHE A 56 13.96 -1.70 -10.39
N PHE A 57 13.25 -0.74 -10.97
CA PHE A 57 12.29 0.13 -10.30
C PHE A 57 10.92 -0.02 -10.96
N VAL A 58 9.87 -0.04 -10.16
CA VAL A 58 8.50 -0.15 -10.68
C VAL A 58 7.99 1.20 -11.18
N ASP A 59 8.40 2.28 -10.51
CA ASP A 59 7.90 3.63 -10.75
C ASP A 59 9.07 4.60 -10.88
N CYS A 60 9.16 5.25 -12.04
CA CYS A 60 10.18 6.21 -12.40
C CYS A 60 9.56 7.33 -13.24
N ASP A 61 10.00 8.56 -12.99
CA ASP A 61 9.67 9.73 -13.80
C ASP A 61 10.95 10.36 -14.36
N ASP A 62 10.94 10.71 -15.64
CA ASP A 62 12.01 11.45 -16.32
C ASP A 62 11.52 12.81 -16.86
N SER A 63 10.30 13.22 -16.51
CA SER A 63 9.64 14.40 -17.09
C SER A 63 10.39 15.73 -16.86
N THR A 64 11.22 15.78 -15.83
CA THR A 64 12.06 16.93 -15.47
C THR A 64 13.42 16.94 -16.22
N GLY A 65 13.73 15.86 -16.94
CA GLY A 65 15.00 15.62 -17.62
C GLY A 65 16.06 14.94 -16.76
N ILE A 66 15.69 14.51 -15.55
CA ILE A 66 16.49 13.68 -14.63
C ILE A 66 15.58 12.52 -14.20
N TRP A 67 16.15 11.32 -14.07
CA TRP A 67 15.40 10.15 -13.59
C TRP A 67 15.19 10.22 -12.08
N GLU A 68 13.94 10.16 -11.66
CA GLU A 68 13.51 10.08 -10.26
C GLU A 68 12.71 8.78 -10.11
N CYS A 69 13.26 7.78 -9.41
CA CYS A 69 12.61 6.49 -9.22
C CYS A 69 12.26 6.22 -7.76
N VAL A 70 11.12 5.56 -7.53
CA VAL A 70 10.68 5.11 -6.21
C VAL A 70 11.40 3.82 -5.84
N TRP A 71 12.17 3.85 -4.75
CA TRP A 71 12.86 2.69 -4.21
C TRP A 71 11.90 1.74 -3.49
N THR A 72 11.06 2.30 -2.62
CA THR A 72 10.06 1.54 -1.86
C THR A 72 8.88 2.43 -1.57
N TYR A 73 7.74 1.81 -1.29
CA TYR A 73 6.57 2.51 -0.78
C TYR A 73 6.47 2.30 0.73
N VAL A 74 6.15 3.36 1.46
CA VAL A 74 5.81 3.30 2.88
C VAL A 74 4.30 3.16 3.00
N VAL A 75 3.89 2.12 3.70
CA VAL A 75 2.51 1.84 4.02
C VAL A 75 2.06 2.81 5.13
N PRO A 76 0.88 3.44 5.04
CA PRO A 76 0.40 4.37 6.05
C PRO A 76 0.26 3.73 7.43
N MET A 77 0.57 4.50 8.47
CA MET A 77 0.33 4.12 9.87
C MET A 77 -0.90 4.86 10.40
N TYR A 78 -1.75 4.13 11.12
CA TYR A 78 -2.91 4.69 11.82
C TYR A 78 -2.77 4.47 13.33
N ASP A 79 -2.93 5.54 14.09
CA ASP A 79 -2.93 5.51 15.56
C ASP A 79 -4.03 4.59 16.12
N GLU A 80 -3.99 4.31 17.43
CA GLU A 80 -5.11 3.63 18.10
C GLU A 80 -6.41 4.44 17.93
N GLY A 81 -7.45 3.80 17.44
CA GLY A 81 -8.70 4.48 17.17
C GLY A 81 -9.74 3.68 16.41
N ASN A 82 -10.79 4.39 16.04
CA ASN A 82 -11.81 3.91 15.12
C ASN A 82 -11.77 4.81 13.89
N HIS A 83 -11.30 4.25 12.79
CA HIS A 83 -11.10 4.95 11.53
C HIS A 83 -12.24 4.62 10.57
N SER A 84 -12.89 5.66 10.07
CA SER A 84 -13.93 5.54 9.06
C SER A 84 -13.33 5.24 7.70
N LEU A 85 -13.95 4.33 6.95
CA LEU A 85 -13.50 3.91 5.64
C LEU A 85 -14.56 4.27 4.59
N THR A 86 -14.12 4.95 3.54
CA THR A 86 -14.91 5.15 2.33
C THR A 86 -14.19 4.53 1.15
N VAL A 87 -14.86 3.70 0.37
CA VAL A 87 -14.28 3.09 -0.82
C VAL A 87 -15.14 3.47 -2.01
N ASP A 88 -14.48 3.96 -3.05
CA ASP A 88 -15.07 4.25 -4.34
C ASP A 88 -14.51 3.26 -5.36
N VAL A 89 -15.40 2.60 -6.10
CA VAL A 89 -15.07 1.70 -7.21
C VAL A 89 -15.66 2.30 -8.47
N PHE A 90 -14.87 2.39 -9.53
CA PHE A 90 -15.24 3.10 -10.75
C PHE A 90 -14.79 2.32 -12.00
N ASP A 91 -15.14 2.86 -13.17
CA ASP A 91 -14.95 2.22 -14.48
C ASP A 91 -15.62 0.85 -14.60
N LEU A 92 -16.76 0.67 -13.93
CA LEU A 92 -17.58 -0.53 -14.05
C LEU A 92 -18.59 -0.39 -15.20
N GLU A 93 -19.12 -1.52 -15.66
CA GLU A 93 -20.29 -1.52 -16.54
C GLU A 93 -21.48 -0.85 -15.82
N THR A 94 -22.27 -0.08 -16.57
CA THR A 94 -23.30 0.80 -15.99
C THR A 94 -24.64 0.09 -15.81
N GLU A 95 -25.38 0.43 -14.75
CA GLU A 95 -26.75 -0.04 -14.49
C GLU A 95 -26.88 -1.59 -14.42
N VAL A 96 -25.82 -2.28 -14.00
CA VAL A 96 -25.79 -3.73 -13.75
C VAL A 96 -25.58 -4.04 -12.28
N ASP A 97 -26.07 -5.21 -11.88
CA ASP A 97 -25.84 -5.76 -10.54
C ASP A 97 -24.47 -6.45 -10.47
N VAL A 98 -23.76 -6.22 -9.37
CA VAL A 98 -22.44 -6.81 -9.07
C VAL A 98 -22.44 -7.36 -7.66
N ASN A 99 -21.72 -8.45 -7.45
CA ASN A 99 -21.42 -8.97 -6.12
C ASN A 99 -20.10 -8.38 -5.66
N LEU A 100 -20.12 -7.80 -4.46
CA LEU A 100 -18.94 -7.24 -3.82
C LEU A 100 -18.77 -7.85 -2.45
N HIS A 101 -17.50 -8.11 -2.14
CA HIS A 101 -17.06 -8.71 -0.92
C HIS A 101 -15.94 -7.84 -0.35
N VAL A 102 -16.18 -7.28 0.83
CA VAL A 102 -15.29 -6.36 1.51
C VAL A 102 -14.90 -6.99 2.84
N ASN A 103 -13.62 -7.29 2.97
CA ASN A 103 -13.06 -7.86 4.18
C ASN A 103 -12.02 -6.92 4.78
N ILE A 104 -12.02 -6.82 6.11
CA ILE A 104 -11.08 -6.00 6.87
C ILE A 104 -10.43 -6.91 7.90
N TRP A 105 -9.09 -6.94 7.90
CA TRP A 105 -8.25 -7.67 8.84
C TRP A 105 -7.32 -6.72 9.60
N THR A 106 -7.02 -7.12 10.83
CA THR A 106 -6.00 -6.56 11.72
C THR A 106 -5.21 -7.72 12.30
N TYR A 107 -3.91 -7.50 12.51
CA TYR A 107 -2.95 -8.48 12.97
C TYR A 107 -2.12 -7.86 14.11
N ASP A 108 -1.86 -8.66 15.14
CA ASP A 108 -0.86 -8.35 16.15
C ASP A 108 0.45 -9.11 15.87
N ASP A 109 1.54 -8.67 16.49
CA ASP A 109 2.87 -9.27 16.30
C ASP A 109 2.96 -10.72 16.83
N MET A 110 2.09 -11.09 17.77
CA MET A 110 2.01 -12.44 18.33
C MET A 110 1.23 -13.42 17.45
N GLY A 111 0.88 -13.01 16.22
CA GLY A 111 0.15 -13.82 15.25
C GLY A 111 -1.34 -13.95 15.56
N GLY A 112 -1.85 -13.16 16.50
CA GLY A 112 -3.27 -12.93 16.65
C GLY A 112 -3.81 -12.15 15.46
N ASN A 113 -5.03 -12.47 15.07
CA ASN A 113 -5.72 -11.78 14.00
C ASN A 113 -7.18 -11.54 14.38
N ASN A 114 -7.70 -10.44 13.89
CA ASN A 114 -9.10 -10.12 13.97
C ASN A 114 -9.54 -9.62 12.60
N GLY A 115 -10.54 -10.28 12.03
CA GLY A 115 -11.08 -9.88 10.74
C GLY A 115 -12.56 -10.15 10.64
N TYR A 116 -13.20 -9.36 9.80
CA TYR A 116 -14.62 -9.45 9.60
C TYR A 116 -15.01 -9.06 8.17
N TRP A 117 -16.13 -9.62 7.72
CA TRP A 117 -16.77 -9.21 6.47
C TRP A 117 -17.61 -7.98 6.76
N TYR A 118 -17.20 -6.83 6.23
CA TYR A 118 -18.00 -5.62 6.30
C TYR A 118 -19.22 -5.74 5.38
N PHE A 119 -18.98 -6.19 4.14
CA PHE A 119 -20.01 -6.35 3.14
C PHE A 119 -19.78 -7.64 2.35
N ASP A 120 -20.85 -8.38 2.13
CA ASP A 120 -20.88 -9.57 1.30
C ASP A 120 -22.28 -9.63 0.67
N GLY A 121 -22.39 -9.14 -0.57
CA GLY A 121 -23.68 -9.08 -1.23
C GLY A 121 -23.68 -8.32 -2.55
N THR A 122 -24.89 -8.08 -3.06
CA THR A 122 -25.12 -7.47 -4.36
C THR A 122 -25.36 -5.96 -4.26
N MET A 123 -24.74 -5.19 -5.14
CA MET A 123 -24.99 -3.75 -5.34
C MET A 123 -25.21 -3.44 -6.82
N ASN A 124 -25.90 -2.33 -7.09
CA ASN A 124 -26.14 -1.87 -8.46
C ASN A 124 -25.18 -0.72 -8.79
N THR A 125 -24.54 -0.81 -9.96
CA THR A 125 -23.68 0.23 -10.49
C THR A 125 -24.48 1.45 -10.94
N THR A 126 -23.95 2.66 -10.73
CA THR A 126 -24.60 3.88 -11.20
C THR A 126 -24.60 3.99 -12.73
N THR A 127 -25.26 5.01 -13.26
CA THR A 127 -25.18 5.37 -14.70
C THR A 127 -23.78 5.82 -15.13
N ALA A 128 -22.89 6.08 -14.18
CA ALA A 128 -21.48 6.40 -14.42
C ALA A 128 -20.56 5.17 -14.25
N GLY A 129 -21.12 4.01 -13.85
CA GLY A 129 -20.31 2.80 -13.62
C GLY A 129 -19.58 2.83 -12.28
N GLU A 130 -20.19 3.44 -11.27
CA GLU A 130 -19.57 3.69 -9.97
C GLU A 130 -20.33 2.99 -8.85
N ILE A 131 -19.62 2.67 -7.78
CA ILE A 131 -20.14 2.17 -6.51
C ILE A 131 -19.34 2.85 -5.39
N SER A 132 -20.04 3.29 -4.34
CA SER A 132 -19.41 3.90 -3.16
C SER A 132 -20.04 3.38 -1.88
N PHE A 133 -19.24 3.12 -0.86
CA PHE A 133 -19.70 2.82 0.50
C PHE A 133 -18.84 3.54 1.53
N SER A 134 -19.47 4.07 2.58
CA SER A 134 -18.82 4.95 3.59
C SER A 134 -19.15 4.60 5.05
N ASP A 135 -19.92 3.53 5.28
CA ASP A 135 -20.28 3.08 6.64
C ASP A 135 -19.28 2.04 7.21
N ALA A 136 -18.20 1.74 6.46
CA ALA A 136 -17.15 0.84 6.90
C ALA A 136 -16.22 1.52 7.91
N TYR A 137 -15.59 0.73 8.77
CA TYR A 137 -14.63 1.23 9.72
C TYR A 137 -13.56 0.20 10.08
N VAL A 138 -12.42 0.63 10.57
CA VAL A 138 -11.41 -0.25 11.14
C VAL A 138 -11.05 0.23 12.53
N ILE A 139 -10.90 -0.72 13.45
CA ILE A 139 -10.48 -0.45 14.82
C ILE A 139 -9.04 -0.89 14.94
N THR A 140 -8.17 0.06 15.22
CA THR A 140 -6.78 -0.14 15.62
C THR A 140 -6.74 0.00 17.13
N ASP A 141 -6.05 -0.91 17.79
CA ASP A 141 -5.70 -0.81 19.20
C ASP A 141 -4.17 -0.81 19.35
N ASN A 142 -3.70 -0.60 20.57
CA ASN A 142 -2.26 -0.56 20.86
C ASN A 142 -1.53 -1.83 20.39
N SER A 143 -2.18 -2.98 20.36
CA SER A 143 -1.59 -4.24 19.90
C SER A 143 -1.66 -4.46 18.38
N THR A 144 -2.37 -3.61 17.65
CA THR A 144 -2.50 -3.73 16.20
C THR A 144 -1.19 -3.32 15.54
N CYS A 145 -0.55 -4.23 14.82
CA CYS A 145 0.72 -3.98 14.13
C CYS A 145 0.52 -3.78 12.63
N HIS A 146 -0.36 -4.59 12.04
CA HIS A 146 -0.68 -4.51 10.62
C HIS A 146 -2.17 -4.67 10.40
N GLY A 147 -2.64 -4.21 9.27
CA GLY A 147 -3.98 -4.53 8.81
C GLY A 147 -4.10 -4.44 7.31
N GLN A 148 -5.24 -4.92 6.85
CA GLN A 148 -5.50 -5.14 5.44
C GLN A 148 -6.98 -4.92 5.16
N ILE A 149 -7.27 -4.15 4.13
CA ILE A 149 -8.61 -3.95 3.59
C ILE A 149 -8.60 -4.56 2.20
N SER A 150 -9.40 -5.60 1.98
CA SER A 150 -9.50 -6.28 0.69
C SER A 150 -10.91 -6.15 0.14
N ILE A 151 -11.00 -5.79 -1.13
CA ILE A 151 -12.23 -5.82 -1.91
C ILE A 151 -12.04 -6.75 -3.09
N TYR A 152 -13.04 -7.57 -3.36
CA TYR A 152 -13.14 -8.30 -4.62
C TYR A 152 -14.59 -8.35 -5.08
N GLY A 153 -14.78 -8.50 -6.38
CA GLY A 153 -16.12 -8.59 -6.93
C GLY A 153 -16.21 -9.32 -8.25
N ASP A 154 -17.44 -9.64 -8.59
CA ASP A 154 -17.87 -10.24 -9.84
C ASP A 154 -19.18 -9.64 -10.31
N TYR A 155 -19.42 -9.65 -11.61
CA TYR A 155 -20.72 -9.29 -12.17
C TYR A 155 -21.73 -10.37 -11.82
N ASP A 156 -22.91 -9.95 -11.36
CA ASP A 156 -23.96 -10.87 -10.96
C ASP A 156 -24.38 -11.80 -12.11
N GLU A 157 -24.88 -13.00 -11.79
CA GLU A 157 -25.33 -13.96 -12.80
C GLU A 157 -26.47 -13.41 -13.70
N SER A 158 -27.20 -12.39 -13.22
CA SER A 158 -28.24 -11.69 -13.97
C SER A 158 -27.70 -10.62 -14.93
N ALA A 159 -26.41 -10.27 -14.88
CA ALA A 159 -25.80 -9.31 -15.79
C ALA A 159 -25.85 -9.77 -17.27
N PRO A 160 -25.77 -8.86 -18.25
CA PRO A 160 -25.77 -9.23 -19.67
C PRO A 160 -24.55 -10.08 -20.04
N SER A 161 -24.71 -11.13 -20.84
CA SER A 161 -23.56 -11.84 -21.41
C SER A 161 -22.71 -10.89 -22.29
N PRO A 162 -21.37 -10.99 -22.24
CA PRO A 162 -20.58 -12.06 -21.62
C PRO A 162 -20.19 -11.82 -20.14
N LEU A 163 -20.74 -10.79 -19.49
CA LEU A 163 -20.28 -10.34 -18.17
C LEU A 163 -20.74 -11.24 -17.02
N ASN A 164 -21.85 -11.96 -17.16
CA ASN A 164 -22.44 -12.73 -16.07
C ASN A 164 -21.45 -13.71 -15.40
N GLY A 165 -21.22 -13.54 -14.10
CA GLY A 165 -20.29 -14.34 -13.31
C GLY A 165 -18.80 -14.10 -13.63
N THR A 166 -18.47 -13.04 -14.36
CA THR A 166 -17.07 -12.66 -14.64
C THR A 166 -16.52 -11.78 -13.52
N SER A 167 -15.24 -11.98 -13.19
CA SER A 167 -14.56 -11.20 -12.17
C SER A 167 -14.40 -9.74 -12.59
N ILE A 168 -14.69 -8.81 -11.68
CA ILE A 168 -14.39 -7.38 -11.79
C ILE A 168 -12.93 -7.11 -11.35
N GLY A 169 -12.34 -8.08 -10.65
CA GLY A 169 -11.02 -8.05 -10.06
C GLY A 169 -11.07 -7.89 -8.54
N SER A 170 -9.92 -7.57 -7.98
CA SER A 170 -9.72 -7.35 -6.55
C SER A 170 -8.75 -6.19 -6.33
N MET A 171 -8.84 -5.56 -5.16
CA MET A 171 -7.89 -4.58 -4.67
C MET A 171 -7.61 -4.83 -3.19
N GLU A 172 -6.41 -4.50 -2.76
CA GLU A 172 -5.96 -4.65 -1.38
C GLU A 172 -5.18 -3.41 -0.95
N TRP A 173 -5.48 -2.92 0.25
CA TRP A 173 -4.77 -1.82 0.90
C TRP A 173 -4.25 -2.32 2.25
N MET A 174 -2.97 -2.09 2.50
CA MET A 174 -2.32 -2.46 3.77
C MET A 174 -2.20 -1.24 4.67
N PHE A 175 -2.11 -1.42 5.97
CA PHE A 175 -1.78 -0.32 6.88
C PHE A 175 -1.00 -0.85 8.08
N HIS A 176 -0.24 0.02 8.72
CA HIS A 176 0.37 -0.25 10.02
C HIS A 176 -0.50 0.31 11.14
N GLY A 177 -0.49 -0.38 12.27
CA GLY A 177 -1.04 0.13 13.53
C GLY A 177 0.08 0.50 14.51
N PRO A 178 -0.26 0.89 15.74
CA PRO A 178 0.70 1.34 16.74
C PRO A 178 1.74 0.29 17.15
N CYS A 179 1.40 -1.00 17.07
CA CYS A 179 2.24 -2.12 17.47
C CYS A 179 2.92 -1.99 18.85
N GLU A 180 2.29 -1.28 19.78
CA GLU A 180 2.76 -1.15 21.15
C GLU A 180 2.43 -2.40 21.96
N TYR A 181 3.31 -3.39 21.86
CA TYR A 181 3.32 -4.57 22.72
C TYR A 181 4.36 -4.40 23.85
N ASP A 182 3.99 -4.76 25.08
CA ASP A 182 4.93 -4.84 26.23
C ASP A 182 5.74 -6.15 26.14
N GLY A 183 6.51 -6.26 25.06
CA GLY A 183 7.31 -7.41 24.68
C GLY A 183 8.78 -7.17 24.88
N HIS A 184 9.19 -6.58 26.01
CA HIS A 184 10.61 -6.33 26.30
C HIS A 184 11.46 -7.63 26.18
N LEU A 185 12.01 -7.86 25.00
CA LEU A 185 12.98 -8.90 24.71
C LEU A 185 14.29 -8.20 24.35
N GLU A 186 15.02 -7.80 25.39
CA GLU A 186 16.30 -7.11 25.25
C GLU A 186 17.39 -8.08 24.76
N LEU A 187 18.00 -7.79 23.60
CA LEU A 187 19.18 -8.52 23.13
C LEU A 187 20.44 -7.88 23.72
N GLU A 188 21.11 -8.57 24.64
CA GLU A 188 22.42 -8.16 25.14
C GLU A 188 23.53 -8.86 24.34
N TYR A 189 24.36 -8.10 23.63
CA TYR A 189 25.53 -8.61 22.91
C TYR A 189 26.82 -7.99 23.46
N ASP A 190 27.72 -8.84 23.94
CA ASP A 190 29.02 -8.46 24.53
C ASP A 190 28.92 -7.44 25.70
N GLY A 191 27.87 -7.55 26.52
CA GLY A 191 27.67 -6.70 27.70
C GLY A 191 27.11 -5.30 27.40
N MET A 192 26.63 -5.09 26.19
CA MET A 192 25.85 -3.91 25.80
C MET A 192 24.49 -4.34 25.29
N LEU A 193 23.45 -3.57 25.62
CA LEU A 193 22.15 -3.68 24.95
C LEU A 193 22.36 -3.36 23.47
N TRP A 194 21.90 -4.27 22.61
CA TRP A 194 21.85 -4.06 21.19
C TRP A 194 20.59 -3.26 20.86
N GLU A 195 20.76 -2.18 20.11
CA GLU A 195 19.69 -1.31 19.60
C GLU A 195 19.92 -1.17 18.09
N GLN A 196 18.88 -1.37 17.28
CA GLN A 196 18.97 -1.12 15.85
C GLN A 196 18.92 0.40 15.66
N VAL A 197 19.91 0.95 14.96
CA VAL A 197 19.94 2.39 14.65
C VAL A 197 19.74 2.55 13.15
N GLY A 198 18.79 3.40 12.79
CA GLY A 198 18.27 3.55 11.45
C GLY A 198 18.94 4.71 10.76
N ILE A 199 18.85 4.69 9.44
CA ILE A 199 19.49 5.68 8.60
C ILE A 199 18.45 6.76 8.32
N THR A 200 18.50 7.87 9.06
CA THR A 200 17.60 9.02 8.92
C THR A 200 18.12 10.08 7.92
N GLN A 201 18.90 9.68 6.91
CA GLN A 201 19.60 10.62 6.01
C GLN A 201 18.92 10.78 4.63
N SER A 202 17.60 10.92 4.59
CA SER A 202 16.87 11.35 3.39
C SER A 202 16.05 12.60 3.69
N GLU A 203 16.10 13.60 2.81
CA GLU A 203 15.31 14.83 2.95
C GLU A 203 13.80 14.50 2.97
N GLY A 204 13.05 15.05 3.92
CA GLY A 204 11.59 14.82 4.09
C GLY A 204 11.22 13.79 5.17
N ILE A 205 12.20 13.13 5.78
CA ILE A 205 12.02 12.27 6.95
C ILE A 205 12.45 13.05 8.20
N ASP A 206 11.46 13.43 9.00
CA ASP A 206 11.67 14.33 10.15
C ASP A 206 11.99 13.55 11.44
N ASP A 207 11.35 12.38 11.62
CA ASP A 207 11.58 11.50 12.76
C ASP A 207 11.43 10.04 12.33
N CYS A 208 12.36 9.16 12.72
CA CYS A 208 12.15 7.73 12.57
C CYS A 208 12.37 7.05 13.92
N GLU A 209 11.35 6.32 14.34
CA GLU A 209 11.39 5.51 15.55
C GLU A 209 11.55 4.04 15.16
N ASP A 210 12.52 3.37 15.80
CA ASP A 210 12.68 1.92 15.72
C ASP A 210 11.75 1.27 16.73
N PHE A 211 10.81 0.47 16.26
CA PHE A 211 10.01 -0.39 17.11
C PHE A 211 10.27 -1.84 16.74
N GLU A 212 10.94 -2.55 17.66
CA GLU A 212 11.25 -3.99 17.57
C GLU A 212 11.96 -4.43 16.28
N GLY A 213 12.74 -3.53 15.66
CA GLY A 213 13.56 -3.80 14.47
C GLY A 213 12.93 -3.35 13.16
N GLU A 214 11.72 -2.77 13.20
CA GLU A 214 11.08 -2.09 12.08
C GLU A 214 11.14 -0.55 12.25
N TRP A 215 11.36 0.14 11.14
CA TRP A 215 11.53 1.59 11.10
C TRP A 215 10.21 2.26 10.74
N TYR A 216 9.69 3.06 11.67
CA TYR A 216 8.48 3.87 11.49
C TYR A 216 8.90 5.33 11.37
N CYS A 217 8.72 5.89 10.19
CA CYS A 217 9.19 7.24 9.90
C CYS A 217 8.00 8.21 9.76
N GLY A 218 8.01 9.27 10.56
CA GLY A 218 7.19 10.45 10.36
C GLY A 218 7.77 11.36 9.27
N MET A 219 6.89 12.00 8.52
CA MET A 219 7.23 13.01 7.51
C MET A 219 6.66 14.38 7.91
N ASP A 220 7.34 15.46 7.51
CA ASP A 220 6.86 16.86 7.61
C ASP A 220 6.75 17.50 6.21
#